data_AF-A0A366J0U2-F1
#
_entry.id   AF-A0A366J0U2-F1
#
_cell.length_a   1.000
_cell.length_b   1.000
_cell.length_c   1.000
_cell.angle_alpha   90.00
_cell.angle_beta   90.00
_cell.angle_gamma   90.00
#
_symmetry.space_group_name_H-M   'P 1'
#
loop_
_entity.id
_entity.type
_entity.pdbx_description
1 polymer ?
#
loop_
_entity_poly.entity_id
_entity_poly.type
_entity_poly.pdbx_seq_one_letter_code
_entity_poly.pdbx_strand_id
1 'polypeptide(L)'
;MLIWQWGLIASSALLFVVLAFVLMRYFSLRKKVSDQGADDVLEPAESHESGHDATESEKRQWLALLEQQKNICAQLLVELPKSDFQGRAALSCWAIFLDVEIKIIERSVPNSEVLAMLEAFKSLLDKVDHAQEIEALLKSLKVNQSLLRELNKVIQKAGEKVFAQVNVTSELNSQLGKLQKQLDIEAELDESLAVLRSEIASLYEFAERLKLHLAEVKEEGDNPLYVDALEEYLSGADQSDFVHSVRSELDEKVSDLKQLAAYQKIIIADLKQQVRKVKVDYEGDGKHIGIYDITIVRLEKVLLESSRVVKRLEGKLDSLQAIKYNLNIDNIKRDEALKQKKAMLEKQHGNDVQAIDIYDVMEEERNAMKSMEDLLHQNSFTEESDAFANEQASKLSSLRLMVNESELYVEMLERDLDKARILRENLEDKLLHPEKIDDEVIGNEDILASQDQEEVDNLREINEELEEERKRLEAELFDKQDQLEEFEVLEKKVNELDEKIEIVQKNYVDMEERYLAALIEKEDNA
;
A
#
# COMPACT_ATOMS: atom_id res chain seq x y z
N MET A 1 57.39 3.62 33.38
CA MET A 1 57.19 5.06 33.09
C MET A 1 58.48 5.87 33.12
N LEU A 2 59.39 5.68 34.10
CA LEU A 2 60.62 6.48 34.22
C LEU A 2 61.64 6.31 33.06
N ILE A 3 61.89 5.10 32.55
CA ILE A 3 62.93 4.84 31.53
C ILE A 3 62.62 5.54 30.18
N TRP A 4 61.35 5.64 29.81
CA TRP A 4 60.93 6.30 28.57
C TRP A 4 61.08 7.83 28.63
N GLN A 5 60.90 8.43 29.81
CA GLN A 5 61.11 9.86 30.02
C GLN A 5 62.60 10.23 29.97
N TRP A 6 63.47 9.39 30.53
CA TRP A 6 64.92 9.59 30.41
C TRP A 6 65.44 9.41 28.98
N GLY A 7 64.85 8.49 28.20
CA GLY A 7 65.16 8.33 26.77
C GLY A 7 64.81 9.58 25.94
N LEU A 8 63.67 10.21 26.22
CA LEU A 8 63.23 11.43 25.55
C LEU A 8 64.07 12.66 25.92
N ILE A 9 64.50 12.75 27.18
CA ILE A 9 65.40 13.80 27.66
C ILE A 9 66.80 13.64 27.04
N ALA A 10 67.30 12.40 26.95
CA ALA A 10 68.59 12.12 26.33
C ALA A 10 68.59 12.43 24.81
N SER A 11 67.52 12.06 24.09
CA SER A 11 67.38 12.39 22.66
C SER A 11 67.23 13.89 22.41
N SER A 12 66.52 14.59 23.30
CA SER A 12 66.38 16.06 23.28
C SER A 12 67.73 16.76 23.47
N ALA A 13 68.51 16.34 24.48
CA ALA A 13 69.83 16.90 24.74
C ALA A 13 70.80 16.65 23.57
N LEU A 14 70.76 15.46 22.96
CA LEU A 14 71.60 15.11 21.82
C LEU A 14 71.26 15.96 20.59
N LEU A 15 69.96 16.16 20.31
CA LEU A 15 69.51 17.06 19.25
C LEU A 15 69.92 18.51 19.51
N PHE A 16 69.88 18.97 20.76
CA PHE A 16 70.28 20.33 21.12
C PHE A 16 71.79 20.56 20.91
N VAL A 17 72.63 19.57 21.23
CA VAL A 17 74.08 19.62 21.00
C VAL A 17 74.39 19.64 19.50
N VAL A 18 73.70 18.83 18.70
CA VAL A 18 73.85 18.83 17.23
C VAL A 18 73.43 20.19 16.65
N LEU A 19 72.34 20.78 17.14
CA LEU A 19 71.84 22.08 16.69
C LEU A 19 72.80 23.22 17.07
N ALA A 20 73.37 23.19 18.28
CA ALA A 20 74.41 24.14 18.70
C ALA A 20 75.68 24.02 17.85
N PHE A 21 76.08 22.79 17.46
CA PHE A 21 77.23 22.57 16.59
C PHE A 21 76.99 23.11 15.17
N VAL A 22 75.79 22.90 14.62
CA VAL A 22 75.39 23.45 13.31
C VAL A 22 75.34 24.98 13.34
N LEU A 23 74.81 25.57 14.42
CA LEU A 23 74.80 27.03 14.59
C LEU A 23 76.22 27.60 14.72
N MET A 24 77.11 26.97 15.49
CA MET A 24 78.52 27.40 15.54
C MET A 24 79.22 27.28 14.18
N ARG A 25 78.98 26.20 13.44
CA ARG A 25 79.50 26.06 12.07
C ARG A 25 78.97 27.15 11.16
N TYR A 26 77.67 27.43 11.20
CA TYR A 26 77.03 28.49 10.43
C TYR A 26 77.60 29.89 10.76
N PHE A 27 77.76 30.21 12.06
CA PHE A 27 78.38 31.47 12.47
C PHE A 27 79.86 31.56 12.09
N SER A 28 80.62 30.47 12.14
CA SER A 28 82.02 30.46 11.69
C SER A 28 82.16 30.66 10.18
N LEU A 29 81.24 30.06 9.38
CA LEU A 29 81.18 30.24 7.94
C LEU A 29 80.78 31.68 7.59
N ARG A 30 79.81 32.25 8.31
CA ARG A 30 79.41 33.66 8.14
C ARG A 30 80.54 34.62 8.53
N LYS A 31 81.33 34.32 9.56
CA LYS A 31 82.48 35.14 9.96
C LYS A 31 83.62 35.07 8.94
N LYS A 32 83.86 33.90 8.32
CA LYS A 32 84.81 33.76 7.21
C LYS A 32 84.39 34.51 5.94
N VAL A 33 83.09 34.58 5.66
CA VAL A 33 82.56 35.38 4.54
C VAL A 33 82.61 36.89 4.84
N SER A 34 82.48 37.27 6.12
CA SER A 34 82.56 38.68 6.54
C SER A 34 83.98 39.24 6.60
N ASP A 35 85.00 38.40 6.86
CA ASP A 35 86.42 38.80 6.86
C ASP A 35 87.04 38.82 5.44
N GLN A 36 86.34 38.31 4.41
CA GLN A 36 86.76 38.37 2.99
C GLN A 36 85.94 39.37 2.14
N GLY A 37 84.99 40.07 2.74
CA GLY A 37 84.00 40.91 2.02
C GLY A 37 84.06 42.41 2.33
N ALA A 38 85.20 42.94 2.77
CA ALA A 38 85.33 44.35 3.15
C ALA A 38 86.57 45.03 2.53
N ASP A 39 86.67 44.99 1.20
CA ASP A 39 87.14 46.10 0.35
C ASP A 39 87.00 45.66 -1.12
N ASP A 40 85.92 46.09 -1.78
CA ASP A 40 86.01 46.72 -3.10
C ASP A 40 84.60 47.13 -3.58
N VAL A 41 84.42 48.44 -3.68
CA VAL A 41 83.26 49.09 -4.29
C VAL A 41 83.64 49.48 -5.71
N LEU A 42 83.00 48.83 -6.68
CA LEU A 42 82.60 49.30 -8.02
C LEU A 42 83.40 50.46 -8.66
N GLU A 43 84.26 50.11 -9.65
CA GLU A 43 84.40 50.90 -10.88
C GLU A 43 84.51 49.96 -12.11
N PRO A 44 83.99 50.38 -13.29
CA PRO A 44 83.90 49.54 -14.48
C PRO A 44 85.21 49.61 -15.28
N ALA A 45 85.97 48.52 -15.32
CA ALA A 45 87.16 48.42 -16.16
C ALA A 45 86.84 47.67 -17.46
N GLU A 46 86.95 48.41 -18.56
CA GLU A 46 87.13 47.89 -19.90
C GLU A 46 88.27 46.86 -19.95
N SER A 47 88.08 45.85 -20.80
CA SER A 47 89.05 44.92 -21.35
C SER A 47 90.52 45.09 -20.92
N HIS A 48 90.99 44.16 -20.09
CA HIS A 48 92.33 43.62 -20.25
C HIS A 48 92.30 42.11 -20.05
N GLU A 49 92.46 41.40 -21.16
CA GLU A 49 93.14 40.11 -21.15
C GLU A 49 94.45 40.29 -20.36
N SER A 50 94.51 39.70 -19.18
CA SER A 50 95.77 39.35 -18.54
C SER A 50 95.63 37.89 -18.17
N GLY A 51 96.04 37.02 -19.10
CA GLY A 51 96.44 35.67 -18.78
C GLY A 51 97.56 35.74 -17.76
N HIS A 52 97.21 35.71 -16.49
CA HIS A 52 98.11 35.18 -15.49
C HIS A 52 98.16 33.69 -15.74
N ASP A 53 99.14 33.25 -16.53
CA ASP A 53 99.57 31.86 -16.56
C ASP A 53 99.75 31.44 -15.10
N ALA A 54 98.83 30.61 -14.62
CA ALA A 54 98.98 29.91 -13.35
C ALA A 54 100.37 29.30 -13.34
N THR A 55 101.16 29.56 -12.29
CA THR A 55 102.48 28.92 -12.16
C THR A 55 102.29 27.42 -12.35
N GLU A 56 103.13 26.78 -13.18
CA GLU A 56 102.96 25.35 -13.51
C GLU A 56 102.80 24.46 -12.26
N SER A 57 103.32 24.90 -11.11
CA SER A 57 103.13 24.26 -9.80
C SER A 57 101.68 24.24 -9.32
N GLU A 58 100.93 25.33 -9.45
CA GLU A 58 99.53 25.43 -9.03
C GLU A 58 98.63 24.61 -9.96
N LYS A 59 98.89 24.69 -11.27
CA LYS A 59 98.22 23.86 -12.29
C LYS A 59 98.36 22.37 -11.97
N ARG A 60 99.56 21.91 -11.62
CA ARG A 60 99.81 20.50 -11.24
C ARG A 60 99.12 20.10 -9.94
N GLN A 61 99.02 21.00 -8.96
CA GLN A 61 98.29 20.73 -7.71
C GLN A 61 96.78 20.60 -7.93
N TRP A 62 96.19 21.47 -8.75
CA TRP A 62 94.78 21.40 -9.12
C TRP A 62 94.44 20.14 -9.91
N LEU A 63 95.30 19.76 -10.87
CA LEU A 63 95.13 18.51 -11.61
C LEU A 63 95.20 17.28 -10.69
N ALA A 64 96.14 17.26 -9.74
CA ALA A 64 96.25 16.17 -8.77
C ALA A 64 95.00 16.05 -7.87
N LEU A 65 94.42 17.18 -7.45
CA LEU A 65 93.20 17.20 -6.64
C LEU A 65 91.97 16.75 -7.43
N LEU A 66 91.83 17.18 -8.69
CA LEU A 66 90.72 16.76 -9.55
C LEU A 66 90.83 15.28 -9.92
N GLU A 67 92.04 14.77 -10.16
CA GLU A 67 92.26 13.35 -10.41
C GLU A 67 91.97 12.50 -9.17
N GLN A 68 92.26 13.01 -7.96
CA GLN A 68 91.84 12.40 -6.71
C GLN A 68 90.32 12.37 -6.56
N GLN A 69 89.62 13.47 -6.88
CA GLN A 69 88.15 13.52 -6.84
C GLN A 69 87.52 12.58 -7.86
N LYS A 70 88.08 12.48 -9.08
CA LYS A 70 87.67 11.53 -10.10
C LYS A 70 87.80 10.09 -9.63
N ASN A 71 88.90 9.75 -8.98
CA ASN A 71 89.13 8.41 -8.42
C ASN A 71 88.11 8.07 -7.32
N ILE A 72 87.75 9.05 -6.48
CA ILE A 72 86.70 8.88 -5.46
C ILE A 72 85.33 8.70 -6.12
N CYS A 73 84.99 9.49 -7.14
CA CYS A 73 83.74 9.31 -7.90
C CYS A 73 83.66 7.93 -8.57
N ALA A 74 84.77 7.43 -9.13
CA ALA A 74 84.83 6.10 -9.73
C ALA A 74 84.63 4.98 -8.69
N GLN A 75 85.21 5.12 -7.49
CA GLN A 75 85.00 4.18 -6.38
C GLN A 75 83.54 4.19 -5.89
N LEU A 76 82.95 5.37 -5.69
CA LEU A 76 81.56 5.52 -5.27
C LEU A 76 80.57 4.97 -6.31
N LEU A 77 80.87 5.09 -7.61
CA LEU A 77 80.06 4.49 -8.68
C LEU A 77 80.08 2.94 -8.65
N VAL A 78 81.19 2.34 -8.22
CA VAL A 78 81.32 0.88 -8.07
C VAL A 78 80.61 0.39 -6.80
N GLU A 79 80.68 1.16 -5.72
CA GLU A 79 80.08 0.80 -4.42
C GLU A 79 78.56 0.99 -4.37
N LEU A 80 77.98 1.93 -5.13
CA LEU A 80 76.52 2.13 -5.13
C LEU A 80 75.78 0.93 -5.76
N PRO A 81 74.67 0.45 -5.19
CA PRO A 81 73.87 -0.65 -5.75
C PRO A 81 73.22 -0.27 -7.10
N LYS A 82 73.09 -1.24 -8.02
CA LYS A 82 72.51 -1.03 -9.37
C LYS A 82 71.05 -0.55 -9.37
N SER A 83 70.35 -0.72 -8.25
CA SER A 83 68.96 -0.27 -8.07
C SER A 83 68.83 1.24 -7.86
N ASP A 84 69.91 1.92 -7.46
CA ASP A 84 69.89 3.36 -7.20
C ASP A 84 70.33 4.14 -8.45
N PHE A 85 69.41 4.20 -9.42
CA PHE A 85 69.63 4.84 -10.72
C PHE A 85 69.96 6.33 -10.57
N GLN A 86 69.28 7.03 -9.66
CA GLN A 86 69.45 8.47 -9.46
C GLN A 86 70.82 8.82 -8.87
N GLY A 87 71.26 8.09 -7.84
CA GLY A 87 72.59 8.28 -7.23
C GLY A 87 73.72 8.01 -8.23
N ARG A 88 73.58 6.96 -9.04
CA ARG A 88 74.55 6.63 -10.10
C ARG A 88 74.55 7.63 -11.25
N ALA A 89 73.39 8.10 -11.69
CA ALA A 89 73.29 9.13 -12.72
C ALA A 89 73.92 10.45 -12.25
N ALA A 90 73.64 10.89 -11.02
CA ALA A 90 74.24 12.08 -10.43
C ALA A 90 75.77 11.98 -10.32
N LEU A 91 76.28 10.84 -9.83
CA LEU A 91 77.74 10.60 -9.76
C LEU A 91 78.39 10.51 -11.14
N SER A 92 77.68 9.97 -12.15
CA SER A 92 78.18 9.93 -13.53
C SER A 92 78.23 11.33 -14.17
N CYS A 93 77.23 12.18 -13.89
CA CYS A 93 77.21 13.58 -14.29
C CYS A 93 78.37 14.35 -13.64
N TRP A 94 78.63 14.12 -12.35
CA TRP A 94 79.79 14.68 -11.65
C TRP A 94 81.13 14.18 -12.19
N ALA A 95 81.25 12.90 -12.54
CA ALA A 95 82.47 12.36 -13.15
C ALA A 95 82.74 12.98 -14.53
N ILE A 96 81.69 13.19 -15.35
CA ILE A 96 81.80 13.88 -16.63
C ILE A 96 82.22 15.34 -16.43
N PHE A 97 81.67 16.02 -15.41
CA PHE A 97 82.06 17.39 -15.07
C PHE A 97 83.53 17.49 -14.68
N LEU A 98 84.01 16.60 -13.80
CA LEU A 98 85.43 16.53 -13.43
C LEU A 98 86.32 16.21 -14.63
N ASP A 99 85.88 15.34 -15.54
CA ASP A 99 86.60 15.05 -16.78
C ASP A 99 86.69 16.26 -17.72
N VAL A 100 85.64 17.08 -17.80
CA VAL A 100 85.64 18.32 -18.56
C VAL A 100 86.58 19.35 -17.91
N GLU A 101 86.53 19.51 -16.58
CA GLU A 101 87.42 20.43 -15.84
C GLU A 101 88.89 20.03 -15.95
N ILE A 102 89.23 18.75 -15.79
CA ILE A 102 90.59 18.24 -16.00
C ILE A 102 91.06 18.55 -17.41
N LYS A 103 90.23 18.28 -18.43
CA LYS A 103 90.57 18.54 -19.83
C LYS A 103 90.75 20.02 -20.15
N ILE A 104 89.92 20.90 -19.59
CA ILE A 104 90.02 22.36 -19.75
C ILE A 104 91.30 22.90 -19.10
N ILE A 105 91.70 22.34 -17.95
CA ILE A 105 92.92 22.76 -17.24
C ILE A 105 94.16 22.21 -17.95
N GLU A 106 94.19 20.94 -18.37
CA GLU A 106 95.36 20.29 -18.98
C GLU A 106 95.75 20.91 -20.33
N ARG A 107 94.77 21.06 -21.22
CA ARG A 107 94.93 21.67 -22.55
C ARG A 107 93.89 22.78 -22.62
N SER A 108 94.25 23.98 -23.04
CA SER A 108 93.29 24.99 -23.44
C SER A 108 92.52 24.50 -24.69
N VAL A 109 91.57 23.58 -24.50
CA VAL A 109 90.85 22.85 -25.55
C VAL A 109 89.85 23.80 -26.23
N PRO A 110 89.75 23.78 -27.57
CA PRO A 110 88.76 24.59 -28.29
C PRO A 110 87.32 24.21 -27.93
N ASN A 111 86.44 25.22 -27.86
CA ASN A 111 85.05 25.15 -27.40
C ASN A 111 84.17 24.05 -28.03
N SER A 112 84.58 23.44 -29.16
CA SER A 112 83.82 22.40 -29.85
C SER A 112 83.79 21.06 -29.12
N GLU A 113 84.85 20.64 -28.43
CA GLU A 113 84.86 19.35 -27.69
C GLU A 113 84.12 19.46 -26.35
N VAL A 114 84.10 20.66 -25.75
CA VAL A 114 83.33 20.94 -24.54
C VAL A 114 81.83 20.88 -24.81
N LEU A 115 81.36 21.41 -25.96
CA LEU A 115 79.96 21.33 -26.37
C LEU A 115 79.47 19.90 -26.54
N ALA A 116 80.28 19.01 -27.12
CA ALA A 116 79.91 17.59 -27.29
C ALA A 116 79.75 16.86 -25.94
N MET A 117 80.59 17.17 -24.93
CA MET A 117 80.45 16.59 -23.59
C MET A 117 79.26 17.21 -22.81
N LEU A 118 78.95 18.49 -23.03
CA LEU A 118 77.75 19.15 -22.49
C LEU A 118 76.45 18.60 -23.10
N GLU A 119 76.48 18.20 -24.37
CA GLU A 119 75.32 17.59 -25.03
C GLU A 119 75.05 16.16 -24.50
N ALA A 120 76.11 15.40 -24.22
CA ALA A 120 75.99 14.12 -23.51
C ALA A 120 75.41 14.30 -22.10
N PHE A 121 75.81 15.36 -21.40
CA PHE A 121 75.26 15.72 -20.09
C PHE A 121 73.77 16.10 -20.18
N LYS A 122 73.35 16.87 -21.17
CA LYS A 122 71.94 17.21 -21.41
C LYS A 122 71.09 15.95 -21.56
N SER A 123 71.57 14.97 -22.33
CA SER A 123 70.85 13.70 -22.52
C SER A 123 70.74 12.84 -21.25
N LEU A 124 71.67 12.99 -20.31
CA LEU A 124 71.64 12.30 -19.01
C LEU A 124 70.72 13.03 -18.03
N LEU A 125 70.71 14.37 -18.06
CA LEU A 125 69.80 15.19 -17.27
C LEU A 125 68.34 14.91 -17.65
N ASP A 126 68.02 14.91 -18.95
CA ASP A 126 66.67 14.62 -19.46
C ASP A 126 66.17 13.24 -19.02
N LYS A 127 67.07 12.25 -18.93
CA LYS A 127 66.75 10.89 -18.43
C LYS A 127 66.50 10.85 -16.93
N VAL A 128 67.19 11.68 -16.15
CA VAL A 128 66.98 11.79 -14.71
C VAL A 128 65.66 12.50 -14.42
N ASP A 129 65.34 13.55 -15.17
CA ASP A 129 64.06 14.27 -15.04
C ASP A 129 62.88 13.35 -15.40
N HIS A 130 62.97 12.60 -16.50
CA HIS A 130 61.97 11.57 -16.84
C HIS A 130 61.82 10.51 -15.74
N ALA A 131 62.92 10.08 -15.11
CA ALA A 131 62.84 9.10 -14.01
C ALA A 131 62.14 9.66 -12.78
N GLN A 132 62.35 10.94 -12.46
CA GLN A 132 61.66 11.63 -11.35
C GLN A 132 60.16 11.82 -11.64
N GLU A 133 59.80 12.17 -12.88
CA GLU A 133 58.40 12.25 -13.30
C GLU A 133 57.68 10.90 -13.18
N ILE A 134 58.32 9.81 -13.61
CA ILE A 134 57.77 8.46 -13.48
C ILE A 134 57.60 8.07 -12.00
N GLU A 135 58.54 8.44 -11.13
CA GLU A 135 58.42 8.18 -9.68
C GLU A 135 57.25 8.97 -9.06
N ALA A 136 57.05 10.23 -9.46
CA ALA A 136 55.92 11.04 -9.03
C ALA A 136 54.59 10.43 -9.49
N LEU A 137 54.51 9.94 -10.73
CA LEU A 137 53.35 9.23 -11.27
C LEU A 137 53.10 7.89 -10.57
N LEU A 138 54.14 7.14 -10.20
CA LEU A 138 53.98 5.90 -9.43
C LEU A 138 53.46 6.17 -8.01
N LYS A 139 53.90 7.27 -7.37
CA LYS A 139 53.37 7.69 -6.07
C LYS A 139 51.89 8.06 -6.17
N SER A 140 51.49 8.83 -7.19
CA SER A 140 50.08 9.20 -7.39
C SER A 140 49.22 7.98 -7.74
N LEU A 141 49.71 7.06 -8.56
CA LEU A 141 49.04 5.79 -8.87
C LEU A 141 48.84 4.94 -7.62
N LYS A 142 49.84 4.87 -6.73
CA LYS A 142 49.75 4.11 -5.47
C LYS A 142 48.70 4.70 -4.54
N VAL A 143 48.60 6.03 -4.46
CA VAL A 143 47.55 6.72 -3.70
C VAL A 143 46.17 6.44 -4.31
N ASN A 144 46.04 6.51 -5.63
CA ASN A 144 44.80 6.18 -6.33
C ASN A 144 44.40 4.72 -6.11
N GLN A 145 45.36 3.78 -6.11
CA GLN A 145 45.09 2.37 -5.84
C GLN A 145 44.65 2.14 -4.39
N SER A 146 45.19 2.88 -3.41
CA SER A 146 44.70 2.83 -2.03
C SER A 146 43.29 3.41 -1.89
N LEU A 147 43.00 4.53 -2.57
CA LEU A 147 41.66 5.12 -2.60
C LEU A 147 40.63 4.18 -3.23
N LEU A 148 41.00 3.48 -4.32
CA LEU A 148 40.13 2.48 -4.94
C LEU A 148 39.84 1.30 -4.01
N ARG A 149 40.82 0.85 -3.22
CA ARG A 149 40.58 -0.21 -2.22
C ARG A 149 39.67 0.27 -1.09
N GLU A 150 39.84 1.51 -0.63
CA GLU A 150 38.95 2.10 0.38
C GLU A 150 37.53 2.29 -0.16
N LEU A 151 37.38 2.79 -1.39
CA LEU A 151 36.09 2.93 -2.06
C LEU A 151 35.40 1.56 -2.18
N ASN A 152 36.12 0.53 -2.64
CA ASN A 152 35.56 -0.81 -2.77
C ASN A 152 35.11 -1.36 -1.40
N LYS A 153 35.87 -1.10 -0.33
CA LYS A 153 35.47 -1.45 1.05
C LYS A 153 34.23 -0.68 1.52
N VAL A 154 34.08 0.59 1.13
CA VAL A 154 32.88 1.39 1.44
C VAL A 154 31.68 0.87 0.65
N ILE A 155 31.85 0.52 -0.63
CA ILE A 155 30.81 -0.06 -1.49
C ILE A 155 30.35 -1.40 -0.89
N GLN A 156 31.26 -2.28 -0.49
CA GLN A 156 30.91 -3.56 0.13
C GLN A 156 30.09 -3.36 1.42
N LYS A 157 30.52 -2.44 2.30
CA LYS A 157 29.76 -2.10 3.52
C LYS A 157 28.40 -1.46 3.22
N ALA A 158 28.30 -0.65 2.17
CA ALA A 158 27.05 -0.06 1.74
C ALA A 158 26.12 -1.14 1.17
N GLY A 159 26.64 -2.07 0.37
CA GLY A 159 25.93 -3.24 -0.16
C GLY A 159 25.39 -4.12 0.96
N GLU A 160 26.19 -4.45 1.97
CA GLU A 160 25.74 -5.21 3.15
C GLU A 160 24.60 -4.51 3.90
N LYS A 161 24.68 -3.18 4.06
CA LYS A 161 23.60 -2.40 4.70
C LYS A 161 22.32 -2.37 3.87
N VAL A 162 22.44 -2.20 2.55
CA VAL A 162 21.29 -2.23 1.64
C VAL A 162 20.65 -3.61 1.67
N PHE A 163 21.44 -4.69 1.67
CA PHE A 163 20.93 -6.05 1.77
C PHE A 163 20.18 -6.31 3.09
N ALA A 164 20.73 -5.84 4.21
CA ALA A 164 20.05 -5.89 5.50
C ALA A 164 18.74 -5.10 5.49
N GLN A 165 18.72 -3.92 4.87
CA GLN A 165 17.52 -3.12 4.73
C GLN A 165 16.48 -3.79 3.82
N VAL A 166 16.89 -4.44 2.73
CA VAL A 166 16.00 -5.20 1.84
C VAL A 166 15.39 -6.37 2.60
N ASN A 167 16.17 -7.11 3.40
CA ASN A 167 15.66 -8.19 4.24
C ASN A 167 14.63 -7.68 5.27
N VAL A 168 14.92 -6.58 5.97
CA VAL A 168 13.95 -5.96 6.89
C VAL A 168 12.69 -5.51 6.15
N THR A 169 12.83 -4.97 4.93
CA THR A 169 11.68 -4.55 4.12
C THR A 169 10.85 -5.75 3.68
N SER A 170 11.48 -6.87 3.31
CA SER A 170 10.82 -8.13 2.98
C SER A 170 10.06 -8.71 4.17
N GLU A 171 10.67 -8.72 5.35
CA GLU A 171 10.03 -9.14 6.61
C GLU A 171 8.79 -8.27 6.90
N LEU A 172 8.93 -6.95 6.75
CA LEU A 172 7.84 -6.00 6.98
C LEU A 172 6.70 -6.18 5.97
N ASN A 173 7.02 -6.42 4.70
CA ASN A 173 6.02 -6.73 3.67
C ASN A 173 5.33 -8.07 3.93
N SER A 174 6.04 -9.08 4.43
CA SER A 174 5.42 -10.34 4.85
C SER A 174 4.45 -10.13 6.01
N GLN A 175 4.84 -9.33 7.00
CA GLN A 175 3.97 -8.96 8.11
C GLN A 175 2.76 -8.15 7.63
N LEU A 176 2.94 -7.23 6.68
CA LEU A 176 1.86 -6.45 6.09
C LEU A 176 0.88 -7.35 5.33
N GLY A 177 1.38 -8.31 4.56
CA GLY A 177 0.54 -9.32 3.90
C GLY A 177 -0.22 -10.21 4.89
N LYS A 178 0.37 -10.56 6.04
CA LYS A 178 -0.32 -11.28 7.12
C LYS A 178 -1.43 -10.43 7.75
N LEU A 179 -1.14 -9.15 8.05
CA LEU A 179 -2.12 -8.23 8.61
C LEU A 179 -3.27 -7.96 7.64
N GLN A 180 -2.98 -7.85 6.34
CA GLN A 180 -4.00 -7.68 5.31
C GLN A 180 -4.93 -8.90 5.22
N LYS A 181 -4.37 -10.11 5.25
CA LYS A 181 -5.17 -11.35 5.33
C LYS A 181 -6.01 -11.43 6.61
N GLN A 182 -5.47 -11.01 7.75
CA GLN A 182 -6.23 -10.96 9.00
C GLN A 182 -7.37 -9.93 8.94
N LEU A 183 -7.15 -8.80 8.27
CA LEU A 183 -8.18 -7.79 8.05
C LEU A 183 -9.31 -8.30 7.14
N ASP A 184 -8.97 -9.04 6.08
CA ASP A 184 -9.97 -9.64 5.19
C ASP A 184 -10.85 -10.66 5.96
N ILE A 185 -10.24 -11.47 6.83
CA ILE A 185 -10.98 -12.40 7.72
C ILE A 185 -11.85 -11.62 8.72
N GLU A 186 -11.39 -10.49 9.24
CA GLU A 186 -12.18 -9.65 10.14
C GLU A 186 -13.37 -9.00 9.43
N ALA A 187 -13.25 -8.67 8.13
CA ALA A 187 -14.36 -8.20 7.31
C ALA A 187 -15.43 -9.29 7.08
N GLU A 188 -15.02 -10.53 6.78
CA GLU A 188 -15.93 -11.68 6.71
C GLU A 188 -16.62 -11.93 8.06
N LEU A 189 -15.89 -11.80 9.17
CA LEU A 189 -16.46 -11.92 10.51
C LEU A 189 -17.50 -10.81 10.77
N ASP A 190 -17.19 -9.56 10.42
CA ASP A 190 -18.12 -8.44 10.55
C ASP A 190 -19.40 -8.64 9.73
N GLU A 191 -19.31 -9.23 8.53
CA GLU A 191 -20.46 -9.58 7.70
C GLU A 191 -21.31 -10.68 8.36
N SER A 192 -20.67 -11.75 8.84
CA SER A 192 -21.37 -12.81 9.59
C SER A 192 -22.04 -12.28 10.87
N LEU A 193 -21.40 -11.34 11.56
CA LEU A 193 -21.92 -10.70 12.76
C LEU A 193 -23.09 -9.76 12.40
N ALA A 194 -23.06 -9.10 11.24
CA ALA A 194 -24.18 -8.31 10.75
C ALA A 194 -25.42 -9.18 10.46
N VAL A 195 -25.23 -10.34 9.83
CA VAL A 195 -26.30 -11.33 9.64
C VAL A 195 -26.86 -11.79 11.00
N LEU A 196 -25.99 -12.15 11.95
CA LEU A 196 -26.40 -12.56 13.29
C LEU A 196 -27.14 -11.44 14.05
N ARG A 197 -26.72 -10.17 13.89
CA ARG A 197 -27.45 -9.01 14.44
C ARG A 197 -28.83 -8.86 13.81
N SER A 198 -28.96 -9.10 12.50
CA SER A 198 -30.26 -9.04 11.81
C SER A 198 -31.20 -10.16 12.26
N GLU A 199 -30.66 -11.37 12.47
CA GLU A 199 -31.41 -12.51 13.01
C GLU A 199 -31.87 -12.22 14.43
N ILE A 200 -30.98 -11.70 15.30
CA ILE A 200 -31.34 -11.30 16.67
C ILE A 200 -32.41 -10.21 16.66
N ALA A 201 -32.31 -9.21 15.78
CA ALA A 201 -33.34 -8.18 15.65
C ALA A 201 -34.70 -8.78 15.24
N SER A 202 -34.70 -9.74 14.31
CA SER A 202 -35.91 -10.46 13.91
C SER A 202 -36.51 -11.32 15.03
N LEU A 203 -35.66 -11.95 15.85
CA LEU A 203 -36.09 -12.72 17.02
C LEU A 203 -36.69 -11.82 18.10
N TYR A 204 -36.14 -10.62 18.32
CA TYR A 204 -36.74 -9.63 19.21
C TYR A 204 -38.10 -9.15 18.69
N GLU A 205 -38.21 -8.88 17.39
CA GLU A 205 -39.49 -8.51 16.78
C GLU A 205 -40.53 -9.62 16.94
N PHE A 206 -40.11 -10.88 16.77
CA PHE A 206 -40.97 -12.04 17.00
C PHE A 206 -41.36 -12.23 18.47
N ALA A 207 -40.42 -12.05 19.40
CA ALA A 207 -40.68 -12.13 20.85
C ALA A 207 -41.65 -11.04 21.31
N GLU A 208 -41.55 -9.81 20.79
CA GLU A 208 -42.50 -8.75 21.11
C GLU A 208 -43.88 -8.98 20.47
N ARG A 209 -43.95 -9.51 19.24
CA ARG A 209 -45.22 -9.96 18.65
C ARG A 209 -45.88 -11.06 19.49
N LEU A 210 -45.09 -11.99 20.02
CA LEU A 210 -45.58 -13.04 20.93
C LEU A 210 -46.04 -12.46 22.29
N LYS A 211 -45.36 -11.44 22.83
CA LYS A 211 -45.82 -10.73 24.05
C LYS A 211 -47.17 -10.05 23.83
N LEU A 212 -47.37 -9.43 22.67
CA LEU A 212 -48.66 -8.82 22.30
C LEU A 212 -49.75 -9.88 22.13
N HIS A 213 -49.46 -10.96 21.40
CA HIS A 213 -50.39 -12.08 21.22
C HIS A 213 -50.72 -12.76 22.57
N LEU A 214 -49.77 -12.81 23.50
CA LEU A 214 -50.01 -13.31 24.85
C LEU A 214 -50.95 -12.39 25.66
N ALA A 215 -50.81 -11.08 25.51
CA ALA A 215 -51.70 -10.12 26.15
C ALA A 215 -53.14 -10.22 25.60
N GLU A 216 -53.29 -10.41 24.28
CA GLU A 216 -54.59 -10.60 23.62
C GLU A 216 -55.25 -11.93 24.05
N VAL A 217 -54.52 -13.05 24.02
CA VAL A 217 -55.04 -14.35 24.44
C VAL A 217 -55.36 -14.39 25.95
N LYS A 218 -54.61 -13.65 26.78
CA LYS A 218 -54.93 -13.46 28.20
C LYS A 218 -56.23 -12.68 28.42
N GLU A 219 -56.55 -11.70 27.57
CA GLU A 219 -57.81 -10.96 27.63
C GLU A 219 -59.00 -11.80 27.14
N GLU A 220 -58.79 -12.65 26.14
CA GLU A 220 -59.82 -13.52 25.57
C GLU A 220 -60.15 -14.74 26.45
N GLY A 221 -59.21 -15.17 27.31
CA GLY A 221 -59.44 -16.22 28.31
C GLY A 221 -59.47 -17.65 27.78
N ASP A 222 -59.09 -17.86 26.51
CA ASP A 222 -59.03 -19.17 25.88
C ASP A 222 -57.64 -19.83 26.08
N ASN A 223 -57.65 -21.01 26.71
CA ASN A 223 -56.49 -21.90 26.96
C ASN A 223 -55.36 -21.39 27.90
N PRO A 224 -55.48 -21.59 29.23
CA PRO A 224 -54.45 -21.21 30.20
C PRO A 224 -53.12 -21.97 30.01
N LEU A 225 -53.15 -23.20 29.49
CA LEU A 225 -51.94 -24.00 29.23
C LEU A 225 -51.06 -23.41 28.10
N TYR A 226 -51.68 -22.75 27.12
CA TYR A 226 -50.96 -22.09 26.03
C TYR A 226 -50.33 -20.77 26.50
N VAL A 227 -51.07 -20.04 27.35
CA VAL A 227 -50.58 -18.83 28.00
C VAL A 227 -49.38 -19.13 28.89
N ASP A 228 -49.44 -20.16 29.75
CA ASP A 228 -48.33 -20.54 30.63
C ASP A 228 -47.08 -20.96 29.81
N ALA A 229 -47.25 -21.72 28.73
CA ALA A 229 -46.15 -22.14 27.85
C ALA A 229 -45.49 -20.95 27.11
N LEU A 230 -46.29 -19.97 26.68
CA LEU A 230 -45.77 -18.76 26.06
C LEU A 230 -45.10 -17.82 27.08
N GLU A 231 -45.59 -17.74 28.31
CA GLU A 231 -44.91 -16.99 29.39
C GLU A 231 -43.57 -17.63 29.76
N GLU A 232 -43.50 -18.97 29.82
CA GLU A 232 -42.25 -19.69 30.05
C GLU A 232 -41.25 -19.49 28.89
N TYR A 233 -41.74 -19.50 27.64
CA TYR A 233 -40.90 -19.23 26.47
C TYR A 233 -40.40 -17.77 26.44
N LEU A 234 -41.26 -16.79 26.72
CA LEU A 234 -40.92 -15.37 26.72
C LEU A 234 -39.99 -14.98 27.86
N SER A 235 -40.15 -15.60 29.04
CA SER A 235 -39.19 -15.44 30.15
C SER A 235 -37.84 -16.07 29.86
N GLY A 236 -37.77 -17.09 28.99
CA GLY A 236 -36.52 -17.61 28.43
C GLY A 236 -35.93 -16.78 27.28
N ALA A 237 -36.74 -15.97 26.60
CA ALA A 237 -36.37 -15.20 25.40
C ALA A 237 -35.96 -13.73 25.68
N ASP A 238 -36.05 -13.24 26.90
CA ASP A 238 -35.49 -11.94 27.31
C ASP A 238 -33.94 -12.01 27.31
N GLN A 239 -33.33 -12.11 26.12
CA GLN A 239 -31.89 -12.11 25.85
C GLN A 239 -31.22 -10.75 26.08
N SER A 240 -31.67 -9.98 27.06
CA SER A 240 -30.97 -8.79 27.54
C SER A 240 -29.49 -9.10 27.83
N ASP A 241 -29.18 -10.33 28.21
CA ASP A 241 -27.82 -10.84 28.45
C ASP A 241 -26.89 -10.75 27.23
N PHE A 242 -27.36 -11.01 26.00
CA PHE A 242 -26.49 -10.97 24.82
C PHE A 242 -26.11 -9.54 24.43
N VAL A 243 -27.10 -8.63 24.36
CA VAL A 243 -26.85 -7.23 24.00
C VAL A 243 -26.05 -6.51 25.10
N HIS A 244 -26.31 -6.83 26.37
CA HIS A 244 -25.49 -6.34 27.47
C HIS A 244 -24.07 -6.95 27.46
N SER A 245 -23.91 -8.21 27.09
CA SER A 245 -22.60 -8.86 26.92
C SER A 245 -21.77 -8.20 25.81
N VAL A 246 -22.34 -8.02 24.62
CA VAL A 246 -21.65 -7.37 23.49
C VAL A 246 -21.30 -5.92 23.81
N ARG A 247 -22.19 -5.19 24.48
CA ARG A 247 -21.92 -3.82 24.93
C ARG A 247 -20.82 -3.77 25.99
N SER A 248 -20.86 -4.67 26.97
CA SER A 248 -19.84 -4.76 28.02
C SER A 248 -18.48 -5.09 27.44
N GLU A 249 -18.41 -6.03 26.49
CA GLU A 249 -17.17 -6.39 25.81
C GLU A 249 -16.63 -5.24 24.95
N LEU A 250 -17.49 -4.54 24.21
CA LEU A 250 -17.07 -3.38 23.41
C LEU A 250 -16.61 -2.21 24.31
N ASP A 251 -17.29 -1.94 25.42
CA ASP A 251 -16.86 -0.95 26.42
C ASP A 251 -15.51 -1.33 27.06
N GLU A 252 -15.29 -2.61 27.34
CA GLU A 252 -14.01 -3.13 27.86
C GLU A 252 -12.88 -2.98 26.82
N LYS A 253 -13.11 -3.35 25.56
CA LYS A 253 -12.13 -3.18 24.48
C LYS A 253 -11.81 -1.71 24.21
N VAL A 254 -12.79 -0.82 24.26
CA VAL A 254 -12.58 0.64 24.13
C VAL A 254 -11.80 1.19 25.32
N SER A 255 -12.07 0.71 26.53
CA SER A 255 -11.31 1.05 27.73
C SER A 255 -9.85 0.59 27.62
N ASP A 256 -9.61 -0.65 27.21
CA ASP A 256 -8.26 -1.21 27.04
C ASP A 256 -7.46 -0.46 25.96
N LEU A 257 -8.09 -0.12 24.83
CA LEU A 257 -7.45 0.67 23.77
C LEU A 257 -7.15 2.10 24.23
N LYS A 258 -8.02 2.72 25.04
CA LYS A 258 -7.75 4.03 25.66
C LYS A 258 -6.58 3.96 26.64
N GLN A 259 -6.52 2.91 27.46
CA GLN A 259 -5.41 2.69 28.38
C GLN A 259 -4.11 2.46 27.60
N LEU A 260 -4.12 1.61 26.57
CA LEU A 260 -2.96 1.34 25.71
C LEU A 260 -2.48 2.62 24.99
N ALA A 261 -3.39 3.42 24.46
CA ALA A 261 -3.08 4.70 23.84
C ALA A 261 -2.50 5.70 24.87
N ALA A 262 -3.03 5.73 26.10
CA ALA A 262 -2.49 6.54 27.18
C ALA A 262 -1.07 6.09 27.58
N TYR A 263 -0.84 4.78 27.73
CA TYR A 263 0.48 4.21 28.00
C TYR A 263 1.48 4.51 26.86
N GLN A 264 1.10 4.31 25.60
CA GLN A 264 1.94 4.65 24.45
C GLN A 264 2.27 6.14 24.38
N LYS A 265 1.30 7.02 24.70
CA LYS A 265 1.53 8.47 24.80
C LYS A 265 2.56 8.83 25.87
N ILE A 266 2.51 8.15 27.02
CA ILE A 266 3.48 8.32 28.11
C ILE A 266 4.88 7.86 27.66
N ILE A 267 4.99 6.70 27.01
CA ILE A 267 6.26 6.16 26.51
C ILE A 267 6.87 7.08 25.44
N ILE A 268 6.06 7.62 24.51
CA ILE A 268 6.53 8.57 23.49
C ILE A 268 7.01 9.87 24.14
N ALA A 269 6.31 10.35 25.18
CA ALA A 269 6.74 11.53 25.93
C ALA A 269 8.07 11.31 26.65
N ASP A 270 8.26 10.13 27.27
CA ASP A 270 9.49 9.76 27.95
C ASP A 270 10.66 9.57 26.96
N LEU A 271 10.41 8.92 25.81
CA LEU A 271 11.38 8.82 24.71
C LEU A 271 11.76 10.18 24.15
N LYS A 272 10.81 11.11 23.96
CA LYS A 272 11.10 12.51 23.58
C LYS A 272 11.97 13.21 24.61
N GLN A 273 11.73 12.97 25.90
CA GLN A 273 12.53 13.56 26.98
C GLN A 273 13.95 12.96 27.02
N GLN A 274 14.09 11.65 26.82
CA GLN A 274 15.39 10.97 26.75
C GLN A 274 16.19 11.42 25.52
N VAL A 275 15.56 11.53 24.34
CA VAL A 275 16.22 12.06 23.13
C VAL A 275 16.63 13.53 23.32
N ARG A 276 15.79 14.36 23.97
CA ARG A 276 16.18 15.74 24.31
C ARG A 276 17.38 15.80 25.25
N LYS A 277 17.46 14.91 26.26
CA LYS A 277 18.62 14.83 27.18
C LYS A 277 19.89 14.43 26.42
N VAL A 278 19.82 13.37 25.60
CA VAL A 278 20.95 12.90 24.77
C VAL A 278 21.41 13.97 23.76
N LYS A 279 20.49 14.78 23.23
CA LYS A 279 20.76 15.88 22.30
C LYS A 279 21.47 17.07 22.97
N VAL A 280 21.31 17.25 24.28
CA VAL A 280 22.03 18.27 25.07
C VAL A 280 23.42 17.77 25.48
N ASP A 281 23.59 16.46 25.69
CA ASP A 281 24.85 15.87 26.15
C ASP A 281 25.85 15.53 25.00
N TYR A 282 25.40 15.46 23.75
CA TYR A 282 26.22 15.16 22.56
C TYR A 282 26.02 16.19 21.43
N GLU A 283 26.86 17.22 21.36
CA GLU A 283 26.86 18.21 20.26
C GLU A 283 27.54 17.72 18.96
N GLY A 284 28.11 16.51 18.95
CA GLY A 284 29.05 16.08 17.89
C GLY A 284 28.51 15.20 16.75
N ASP A 285 27.35 14.53 16.88
CA ASP A 285 26.90 13.56 15.87
C ASP A 285 25.38 13.62 15.60
N GLY A 286 24.98 14.62 14.81
CA GLY A 286 23.58 14.89 14.46
C GLY A 286 22.90 13.79 13.61
N LYS A 287 23.64 12.80 13.09
CA LYS A 287 23.07 11.73 12.25
C LYS A 287 22.22 10.72 13.04
N HIS A 288 22.65 10.36 14.25
CA HIS A 288 21.91 9.40 15.08
C HIS A 288 20.67 10.03 15.73
N ILE A 289 20.73 11.32 16.06
CA ILE A 289 19.60 12.08 16.60
C ILE A 289 18.44 12.17 15.59
N GLY A 290 18.74 12.36 14.30
CA GLY A 290 17.72 12.38 13.25
C GLY A 290 16.97 11.05 13.08
N ILE A 291 17.64 9.91 13.31
CA ILE A 291 17.02 8.58 13.26
C ILE A 291 16.02 8.41 14.42
N TYR A 292 16.39 8.85 15.64
CA TYR A 292 15.48 8.83 16.78
C TYR A 292 14.27 9.74 16.57
N ASP A 293 14.48 10.95 16.03
CA ASP A 293 13.39 11.87 15.69
C ASP A 293 12.43 11.25 14.65
N ILE A 294 12.94 10.55 13.63
CA ILE A 294 12.11 9.82 12.64
C ILE A 294 11.32 8.67 13.30
N THR A 295 11.95 7.90 14.20
CA THR A 295 11.25 6.81 14.90
C THR A 295 10.15 7.32 15.84
N ILE A 296 10.38 8.46 16.49
CA ILE A 296 9.37 9.14 17.32
C ILE A 296 8.20 9.59 16.45
N VAL A 297 8.45 10.20 15.29
CA VAL A 297 7.38 10.62 14.35
C VAL A 297 6.59 9.41 13.84
N ARG A 298 7.23 8.26 13.58
CA ARG A 298 6.51 7.02 13.24
C ARG A 298 5.63 6.52 14.38
N LEU A 299 6.12 6.54 15.62
CA LEU A 299 5.33 6.16 16.80
C LEU A 299 4.15 7.12 17.01
N GLU A 300 4.32 8.41 16.76
CA GLU A 300 3.24 9.40 16.80
C GLU A 300 2.20 9.15 15.70
N LYS A 301 2.64 8.76 14.49
CA LYS A 301 1.74 8.36 13.41
C LYS A 301 0.90 7.15 13.79
N VAL A 302 1.52 6.11 14.37
CA VAL A 302 0.81 4.91 14.84
C VAL A 302 -0.18 5.25 15.96
N LEU A 303 0.17 6.18 16.86
CA LEU A 303 -0.74 6.65 17.92
C LEU A 303 -1.93 7.45 17.36
N LEU A 304 -1.71 8.26 16.31
CA LEU A 304 -2.80 8.97 15.63
C LEU A 304 -3.72 7.99 14.89
N GLU A 305 -3.16 6.94 14.28
CA GLU A 305 -3.94 5.88 13.65
C GLU A 305 -4.76 5.09 14.68
N SER A 306 -4.18 4.71 15.84
CA SER A 306 -4.92 4.05 16.92
C SER A 306 -6.01 4.96 17.52
N SER A 307 -5.73 6.26 17.70
CA SER A 307 -6.72 7.26 18.13
C SER A 307 -7.87 7.41 17.11
N ARG A 308 -7.57 7.31 15.81
CA ARG A 308 -8.59 7.34 14.75
C ARG A 308 -9.48 6.10 14.81
N VAL A 309 -8.91 4.92 15.08
CA VAL A 309 -9.68 3.68 15.28
C VAL A 309 -10.57 3.80 16.52
N VAL A 310 -10.05 4.29 17.65
CA VAL A 310 -10.85 4.53 18.87
C VAL A 310 -12.02 5.46 18.59
N LYS A 311 -11.81 6.58 17.88
CA LYS A 311 -12.91 7.50 17.51
C LYS A 311 -13.95 6.87 16.59
N ARG A 312 -13.56 5.97 15.69
CA ARG A 312 -14.52 5.22 14.86
C ARG A 312 -15.34 4.25 15.71
N LEU A 313 -14.72 3.57 16.67
CA LEU A 313 -15.42 2.66 17.59
C LEU A 313 -16.36 3.42 18.53
N GLU A 314 -15.94 4.58 19.05
CA GLU A 314 -16.82 5.50 19.80
C GLU A 314 -17.99 5.99 18.94
N GLY A 315 -17.74 6.39 17.69
CA GLY A 315 -18.80 6.76 16.75
C GLY A 315 -19.77 5.62 16.46
N LYS A 316 -19.27 4.37 16.35
CA LYS A 316 -20.13 3.18 16.23
C LYS A 316 -20.96 2.96 17.50
N LEU A 317 -20.40 3.12 18.70
CA LEU A 317 -21.13 3.02 19.97
C LEU A 317 -22.22 4.10 20.11
N ASP A 318 -21.89 5.34 19.78
CA ASP A 318 -22.84 6.47 19.79
C ASP A 318 -23.94 6.25 18.75
N SER A 319 -23.60 5.74 17.56
CA SER A 319 -24.60 5.37 16.54
C SER A 319 -25.52 4.26 17.01
N LEU A 320 -25.01 3.24 17.72
CA LEU A 320 -25.82 2.18 18.31
C LEU A 320 -26.74 2.72 19.42
N GLN A 321 -26.29 3.68 20.22
CA GLN A 321 -27.14 4.36 21.20
C GLN A 321 -28.22 5.22 20.53
N ALA A 322 -27.87 5.94 19.46
CA ALA A 322 -28.81 6.74 18.69
C ALA A 322 -29.85 5.86 17.96
N ILE A 323 -29.42 4.74 17.37
CA ILE A 323 -30.32 3.74 16.76
C ILE A 323 -31.25 3.15 17.82
N LYS A 324 -30.72 2.76 18.99
CA LYS A 324 -31.57 2.28 20.10
C LYS A 324 -32.60 3.32 20.54
N TYR A 325 -32.19 4.58 20.67
CA TYR A 325 -33.09 5.66 21.06
C TYR A 325 -34.16 5.95 19.99
N ASN A 326 -33.77 5.97 18.72
CA ASN A 326 -34.69 6.17 17.59
C ASN A 326 -35.67 5.00 17.44
N LEU A 327 -35.21 3.76 17.56
CA LEU A 327 -36.08 2.58 17.57
C LEU A 327 -37.08 2.63 18.72
N ASN A 328 -36.66 3.11 19.89
CA ASN A 328 -37.57 3.26 21.02
C ASN A 328 -38.62 4.36 20.78
N ILE A 329 -38.23 5.49 20.17
CA ILE A 329 -39.17 6.54 19.77
C ILE A 329 -40.13 6.05 18.69
N ASP A 330 -39.64 5.35 17.67
CA ASP A 330 -40.47 4.85 16.59
C ASP A 330 -41.42 3.74 17.07
N ASN A 331 -41.00 2.92 18.02
CA ASN A 331 -41.91 1.99 18.72
C ASN A 331 -42.99 2.75 19.48
N ILE A 332 -42.64 3.76 20.29
CA ILE A 332 -43.63 4.58 21.00
C ILE A 332 -44.62 5.23 20.03
N LYS A 333 -44.14 5.77 18.90
CA LYS A 333 -45.00 6.37 17.87
C LYS A 333 -45.89 5.35 17.18
N ARG A 334 -45.37 4.15 16.86
CA ARG A 334 -46.16 3.06 16.29
C ARG A 334 -47.20 2.57 17.29
N ASP A 335 -46.86 2.47 18.57
CA ASP A 335 -47.80 2.11 19.64
C ASP A 335 -48.89 3.16 19.82
N GLU A 336 -48.54 4.46 19.74
CA GLU A 336 -49.52 5.55 19.76
C GLU A 336 -50.43 5.51 18.53
N ALA A 337 -49.89 5.25 17.34
CA ALA A 337 -50.66 5.11 16.10
C ALA A 337 -51.55 3.86 16.12
N LEU A 338 -51.07 2.74 16.66
CA LEU A 338 -51.84 1.51 16.85
C LEU A 338 -52.94 1.71 17.89
N LYS A 339 -52.68 2.40 19.00
CA LYS A 339 -53.71 2.77 19.97
C LYS A 339 -54.76 3.69 19.36
N GLN A 340 -54.36 4.66 18.53
CA GLN A 340 -55.30 5.52 17.82
C GLN A 340 -56.14 4.73 16.81
N LYS A 341 -55.55 3.83 16.03
CA LYS A 341 -56.27 2.96 15.10
C LYS A 341 -57.18 1.95 15.81
N LYS A 342 -56.72 1.33 16.90
CA LYS A 342 -57.54 0.41 17.72
C LYS A 342 -58.75 1.15 18.32
N ALA A 343 -58.56 2.38 18.79
CA ALA A 343 -59.67 3.24 19.25
C ALA A 343 -60.61 3.70 18.11
N MET A 344 -60.12 3.82 16.86
CA MET A 344 -60.97 4.09 15.70
C MET A 344 -61.78 2.84 15.30
N LEU A 345 -61.16 1.66 15.32
CA LEU A 345 -61.81 0.38 15.04
C LEU A 345 -62.85 0.02 16.10
N GLU A 346 -62.57 0.22 17.39
CA GLU A 346 -63.56 0.04 18.47
C GLU A 346 -64.75 0.99 18.36
N LYS A 347 -64.52 2.22 17.86
CA LYS A 347 -65.62 3.16 17.56
C LYS A 347 -66.44 2.78 16.33
N GLN A 348 -65.83 2.12 15.34
CA GLN A 348 -66.53 1.57 14.18
C GLN A 348 -67.33 0.30 14.53
N HIS A 349 -66.74 -0.62 15.31
CA HIS A 349 -67.41 -1.84 15.78
C HIS A 349 -68.52 -1.57 16.80
N GLY A 350 -68.51 -0.42 17.47
CA GLY A 350 -69.58 -0.01 18.38
C GLY A 350 -70.91 0.35 17.70
N ASN A 351 -70.94 0.52 16.36
CA ASN A 351 -72.12 1.03 15.67
C ASN A 351 -72.69 0.15 14.54
N ASP A 352 -71.99 -0.87 14.03
CA ASP A 352 -72.56 -1.72 12.97
C ASP A 352 -72.27 -3.20 13.20
N VAL A 353 -73.24 -3.88 13.83
CA VAL A 353 -73.48 -5.31 13.58
C VAL A 353 -74.47 -5.38 12.41
N GLN A 354 -74.03 -4.95 11.24
CA GLN A 354 -74.64 -5.34 9.97
C GLN A 354 -73.69 -6.33 9.30
N ALA A 355 -74.26 -7.34 8.64
CA ALA A 355 -73.51 -8.31 7.88
C ALA A 355 -72.52 -7.57 6.98
N ILE A 356 -71.23 -7.86 7.14
CA ILE A 356 -70.15 -7.29 6.35
C ILE A 356 -70.49 -7.55 4.88
N ASP A 357 -70.83 -6.49 4.15
CA ASP A 357 -71.05 -6.54 2.72
C ASP A 357 -69.69 -6.78 2.05
N ILE A 358 -69.60 -7.81 1.20
CA ILE A 358 -68.35 -8.17 0.52
C ILE A 358 -67.89 -7.01 -0.37
N TYR A 359 -68.81 -6.19 -0.86
CA TYR A 359 -68.50 -4.98 -1.62
C TYR A 359 -67.80 -3.91 -0.77
N ASP A 360 -68.17 -3.76 0.51
CA ASP A 360 -67.50 -2.82 1.42
C ASP A 360 -66.06 -3.28 1.71
N VAL A 361 -65.84 -4.59 1.88
CA VAL A 361 -64.50 -5.17 2.07
C VAL A 361 -63.63 -4.96 0.82
N MET A 362 -64.18 -5.20 -0.37
CA MET A 362 -63.43 -4.98 -1.62
C MET A 362 -63.16 -3.50 -1.88
N GLU A 363 -64.03 -2.59 -1.45
CA GLU A 363 -63.80 -1.15 -1.54
C GLU A 363 -62.75 -0.67 -0.53
N GLU A 364 -62.72 -1.23 0.68
CA GLU A 364 -61.63 -1.02 1.64
C GLU A 364 -60.28 -1.54 1.10
N GLU A 365 -60.25 -2.71 0.47
CA GLU A 365 -59.03 -3.26 -0.17
C GLU A 365 -58.56 -2.38 -1.34
N ARG A 366 -59.47 -1.90 -2.19
CA ARG A 366 -59.13 -0.94 -3.27
C ARG A 366 -58.58 0.38 -2.70
N ASN A 367 -59.17 0.90 -1.63
CA ASN A 367 -58.72 2.11 -0.98
C ASN A 367 -57.34 1.93 -0.31
N ALA A 368 -57.09 0.76 0.28
CA ALA A 368 -55.79 0.40 0.85
C ALA A 368 -54.71 0.25 -0.24
N MET A 369 -55.00 -0.43 -1.36
CA MET A 369 -54.07 -0.53 -2.48
C MET A 369 -53.73 0.84 -3.08
N LYS A 370 -54.73 1.70 -3.25
CA LYS A 370 -54.54 3.06 -3.77
C LYS A 370 -53.68 3.91 -2.84
N SER A 371 -53.87 3.79 -1.52
CA SER A 371 -53.00 4.45 -0.53
C SER A 371 -51.56 3.91 -0.56
N MET A 372 -51.37 2.63 -0.88
CA MET A 372 -50.05 2.01 -1.01
C MET A 372 -49.35 2.45 -2.31
N GLU A 373 -50.10 2.59 -3.40
CA GLU A 373 -49.64 3.15 -4.68
C GLU A 373 -49.22 4.61 -4.53
N ASP A 374 -50.00 5.43 -3.82
CA ASP A 374 -49.67 6.83 -3.52
C ASP A 374 -48.40 6.97 -2.67
N LEU A 375 -48.13 6.02 -1.75
CA LEU A 375 -46.90 5.97 -0.95
C LEU A 375 -45.68 5.55 -1.78
N LEU A 376 -45.84 4.63 -2.73
CA LEU A 376 -44.77 4.20 -3.64
C LEU A 376 -44.38 5.29 -4.65
N HIS A 377 -45.31 6.19 -4.98
CA HIS A 377 -45.05 7.34 -5.85
C HIS A 377 -44.49 8.58 -5.12
N GLN A 378 -44.31 8.52 -3.80
CA GLN A 378 -43.65 9.59 -3.05
C GLN A 378 -42.12 9.49 -3.24
N ASN A 379 -41.55 10.52 -3.90
CA ASN A 379 -40.14 10.61 -4.33
C ASN A 379 -39.13 9.86 -3.44
N SER A 380 -38.55 8.81 -4.01
CA SER A 380 -37.38 8.09 -3.54
C SER A 380 -36.12 8.96 -3.63
N PHE A 381 -35.17 8.76 -2.72
CA PHE A 381 -33.89 9.51 -2.69
C PHE A 381 -32.69 8.67 -3.16
N THR A 382 -32.87 7.37 -3.44
CA THR A 382 -31.79 6.42 -3.76
C THR A 382 -32.22 5.40 -4.82
N GLU A 383 -31.26 4.94 -5.63
CA GLU A 383 -31.48 3.96 -6.71
C GLU A 383 -31.94 2.58 -6.19
N GLU A 384 -31.50 2.19 -4.99
CA GLU A 384 -31.99 0.99 -4.28
C GLU A 384 -33.46 1.15 -3.84
N SER A 385 -33.87 2.36 -3.48
CA SER A 385 -35.27 2.66 -3.16
C SER A 385 -36.15 2.65 -4.42
N ASP A 386 -35.61 3.00 -5.59
CA ASP A 386 -36.30 2.88 -6.87
C ASP A 386 -36.49 1.42 -7.30
N ALA A 387 -35.47 0.58 -7.12
CA ALA A 387 -35.56 -0.85 -7.39
C ALA A 387 -36.62 -1.52 -6.51
N PHE A 388 -36.63 -1.19 -5.21
CA PHE A 388 -37.65 -1.68 -4.28
C PHE A 388 -39.06 -1.15 -4.61
N ALA A 389 -39.18 0.14 -4.98
CA ALA A 389 -40.47 0.72 -5.39
C ALA A 389 -41.03 0.05 -6.65
N ASN A 390 -40.17 -0.26 -7.63
CA ASN A 390 -40.56 -0.99 -8.84
C ASN A 390 -40.97 -2.43 -8.54
N GLU A 391 -40.26 -3.13 -7.65
CA GLU A 391 -40.64 -4.48 -7.22
C GLU A 391 -41.99 -4.46 -6.49
N GLN A 392 -42.19 -3.51 -5.59
CA GLN A 392 -43.47 -3.36 -4.87
C GLN A 392 -44.62 -2.93 -5.78
N ALA A 393 -44.37 -2.07 -6.78
CA ALA A 393 -45.36 -1.73 -7.80
C ALA A 393 -45.77 -2.97 -8.63
N SER A 394 -44.81 -3.84 -8.96
CA SER A 394 -45.12 -5.11 -9.65
C SER A 394 -45.99 -6.03 -8.80
N LYS A 395 -45.69 -6.16 -7.49
CA LYS A 395 -46.50 -6.95 -6.55
C LYS A 395 -47.90 -6.35 -6.35
N LEU A 396 -48.01 -5.02 -6.27
CA LEU A 396 -49.29 -4.31 -6.16
C LEU A 396 -50.14 -4.52 -7.42
N SER A 397 -49.51 -4.51 -8.61
CA SER A 397 -50.21 -4.81 -9.87
C SER A 397 -50.75 -6.25 -9.91
N SER A 398 -49.99 -7.22 -9.40
CA SER A 398 -50.43 -8.61 -9.28
C SER A 398 -51.57 -8.75 -8.27
N LEU A 399 -51.50 -8.03 -7.14
CA LEU A 399 -52.55 -8.04 -6.11
C LEU A 399 -53.86 -7.44 -6.66
N ARG A 400 -53.76 -6.36 -7.45
CA ARG A 400 -54.90 -5.74 -8.14
C ARG A 400 -55.56 -6.70 -9.12
N LEU A 401 -54.76 -7.48 -9.85
CA LEU A 401 -55.27 -8.50 -10.77
C LEU A 401 -56.02 -9.59 -10.00
N MET A 402 -55.48 -10.06 -8.88
CA MET A 402 -56.12 -11.05 -8.01
C MET A 402 -57.43 -10.55 -7.40
N VAL A 403 -57.49 -9.28 -6.96
CA VAL A 403 -58.74 -8.71 -6.42
C VAL A 403 -59.81 -8.56 -7.50
N ASN A 404 -59.44 -8.12 -8.71
CA ASN A 404 -60.37 -8.10 -9.83
C ASN A 404 -60.85 -9.53 -10.21
N GLU A 405 -59.96 -10.53 -10.11
CA GLU A 405 -60.33 -11.93 -10.34
C GLU A 405 -61.29 -12.43 -9.25
N SER A 406 -61.06 -12.06 -7.99
CA SER A 406 -61.99 -12.39 -6.90
C SER A 406 -63.35 -11.71 -7.05
N GLU A 407 -63.40 -10.47 -7.54
CA GLU A 407 -64.65 -9.77 -7.87
C GLU A 407 -65.43 -10.54 -8.94
N LEU A 408 -64.74 -11.00 -9.99
CA LEU A 408 -65.35 -11.81 -11.04
C LEU A 408 -65.87 -13.16 -10.52
N TYR A 409 -65.15 -13.82 -9.62
CA TYR A 409 -65.63 -15.07 -9.01
C TYR A 409 -66.86 -14.83 -8.12
N VAL A 410 -66.90 -13.72 -7.36
CA VAL A 410 -68.09 -13.36 -6.56
C VAL A 410 -69.27 -13.08 -7.48
N GLU A 411 -69.10 -12.32 -8.56
CA GLU A 411 -70.17 -12.08 -9.55
C GLU A 411 -70.67 -13.38 -10.20
N MET A 412 -69.78 -14.33 -10.48
CA MET A 412 -70.14 -15.65 -11.01
C MET A 412 -70.96 -16.45 -10.00
N LEU A 413 -70.54 -16.46 -8.74
CA LEU A 413 -71.25 -17.13 -7.65
C LEU A 413 -72.62 -16.50 -7.38
N GLU A 414 -72.74 -15.17 -7.45
CA GLU A 414 -74.03 -14.48 -7.36
C GLU A 414 -74.95 -14.89 -8.51
N ARG A 415 -74.44 -14.92 -9.75
CA ARG A 415 -75.21 -15.41 -10.91
C ARG A 415 -75.66 -16.85 -10.74
N ASP A 416 -74.81 -17.73 -10.23
CA ASP A 416 -75.15 -19.14 -10.03
C ASP A 416 -76.14 -19.33 -8.88
N LEU A 417 -76.04 -18.52 -7.83
CA LEU A 417 -77.02 -18.49 -6.75
C LEU A 417 -78.39 -18.00 -7.25
N ASP A 418 -78.42 -16.96 -8.10
CA ASP A 418 -79.63 -16.49 -8.74
C ASP A 418 -80.23 -17.54 -9.68
N LYS A 419 -79.43 -18.23 -10.49
CA LYS A 419 -79.89 -19.37 -11.30
C LYS A 419 -80.48 -20.48 -10.43
N ALA A 420 -79.81 -20.83 -9.34
CA ALA A 420 -80.30 -21.84 -8.40
C ALA A 420 -81.60 -21.40 -7.71
N ARG A 421 -81.74 -20.10 -7.42
CA ARG A 421 -82.95 -19.51 -6.85
C ARG A 421 -84.11 -19.55 -7.84
N ILE A 422 -83.89 -19.17 -9.09
CA ILE A 422 -84.88 -19.26 -10.18
C ILE A 422 -85.26 -20.72 -10.44
N LEU A 423 -84.30 -21.65 -10.44
CA LEU A 423 -84.57 -23.08 -10.56
C LEU A 423 -85.42 -23.59 -9.40
N ARG A 424 -85.13 -23.16 -8.17
CA ARG A 424 -85.92 -23.53 -6.99
C ARG A 424 -87.34 -22.98 -7.09
N GLU A 425 -87.49 -21.71 -7.46
CA GLU A 425 -88.80 -21.05 -7.66
C GLU A 425 -89.61 -21.75 -8.76
N ASN A 426 -88.97 -22.07 -9.90
CA ASN A 426 -89.61 -22.82 -10.99
C ASN A 426 -90.02 -24.24 -10.58
N LEU A 427 -89.20 -24.93 -9.78
CA LEU A 427 -89.53 -26.27 -9.26
C LEU A 427 -90.65 -26.21 -8.23
N GLU A 428 -90.65 -25.20 -7.35
CA GLU A 428 -91.69 -24.96 -6.36
C GLU A 428 -93.03 -24.64 -7.05
N ASP A 429 -93.02 -23.79 -8.09
CA ASP A 429 -94.18 -23.48 -8.92
C ASP A 429 -94.71 -24.70 -9.67
N LYS A 430 -93.83 -25.56 -10.22
CA LYS A 430 -94.22 -26.84 -10.85
C LYS A 430 -94.84 -27.81 -9.85
N LEU A 431 -94.36 -27.81 -8.60
CA LEU A 431 -94.88 -28.65 -7.52
C LEU A 431 -96.24 -28.16 -7.02
N LEU A 432 -96.44 -26.84 -7.00
CA LEU A 432 -97.69 -26.17 -6.63
C LEU A 432 -98.76 -26.23 -7.75
N HIS A 433 -98.35 -26.37 -9.02
CA HIS A 433 -99.25 -26.38 -10.18
C HIS A 433 -99.03 -27.59 -11.13
N PRO A 434 -99.32 -28.83 -10.68
CA PRO A 434 -99.06 -30.05 -11.46
C PRO A 434 -99.95 -30.23 -12.72
N GLU A 435 -101.03 -29.45 -12.87
CA GLU A 435 -101.93 -29.51 -14.04
C GLU A 435 -101.37 -28.82 -15.31
N LYS A 436 -100.25 -28.10 -15.21
CA LYS A 436 -99.59 -27.41 -16.34
C LYS A 436 -98.45 -28.20 -16.99
N ILE A 437 -98.14 -29.40 -16.50
CA ILE A 437 -96.95 -30.17 -16.88
C ILE A 437 -97.10 -30.88 -18.25
N ASP A 438 -98.32 -31.11 -18.73
CA ASP A 438 -98.56 -31.91 -19.94
C ASP A 438 -98.29 -31.19 -21.28
N ASP A 439 -98.20 -29.84 -21.32
CA ASP A 439 -98.04 -29.09 -22.59
C ASP A 439 -96.59 -28.61 -22.88
N GLU A 440 -95.65 -28.66 -21.93
CA GLU A 440 -94.28 -28.11 -22.12
C GLU A 440 -93.19 -29.16 -22.43
N VAL A 441 -93.48 -30.46 -22.34
CA VAL A 441 -92.47 -31.52 -22.56
C VAL A 441 -91.97 -31.56 -24.02
N ILE A 442 -92.76 -31.05 -24.98
CA ILE A 442 -92.41 -31.08 -26.41
C ILE A 442 -91.44 -29.91 -26.79
N GLY A 443 -91.29 -28.88 -25.95
CA GLY A 443 -90.43 -27.72 -26.24
C GLY A 443 -89.00 -27.80 -25.67
N ASN A 444 -88.77 -28.64 -24.65
CA ASN A 444 -87.49 -28.68 -23.93
C ASN A 444 -86.41 -29.58 -24.57
N GLU A 445 -86.76 -30.48 -25.49
CA GLU A 445 -85.76 -31.29 -26.23
C GLU A 445 -84.95 -30.44 -27.21
N ASP A 446 -85.56 -29.42 -27.83
CA ASP A 446 -84.89 -28.55 -28.82
C ASP A 446 -83.95 -27.53 -28.15
N ILE A 447 -84.24 -27.12 -26.91
CA ILE A 447 -83.42 -26.18 -26.14
C ILE A 447 -82.16 -26.90 -25.60
N LEU A 448 -82.31 -28.12 -25.08
CA LEU A 448 -81.17 -28.94 -24.65
C LEU A 448 -80.22 -29.28 -25.82
N ALA A 449 -80.78 -29.61 -26.99
CA ALA A 449 -79.96 -29.86 -28.19
C ALA A 449 -79.20 -28.60 -28.66
N SER A 450 -79.78 -27.40 -28.50
CA SER A 450 -79.09 -26.14 -28.82
C SER A 450 -77.98 -25.80 -27.82
N GLN A 451 -78.18 -26.12 -26.55
CA GLN A 451 -77.19 -25.88 -25.49
C GLN A 451 -76.00 -26.83 -25.60
N ASP A 452 -76.24 -28.12 -25.87
CA ASP A 452 -75.19 -29.10 -26.14
C ASP A 452 -74.36 -28.72 -27.38
N GLN A 453 -74.98 -28.10 -28.38
CA GLN A 453 -74.29 -27.64 -29.58
C GLN A 453 -73.41 -26.41 -29.32
N GLU A 454 -73.88 -25.46 -28.50
CA GLU A 454 -73.11 -24.29 -28.06
C GLU A 454 -71.92 -24.71 -27.17
N GLU A 455 -72.09 -25.70 -26.29
CA GLU A 455 -71.00 -26.25 -25.50
C GLU A 455 -69.94 -26.95 -26.36
N VAL A 456 -70.35 -27.68 -27.42
CA VAL A 456 -69.42 -28.30 -28.36
C VAL A 456 -68.65 -27.25 -29.18
N ASP A 457 -69.31 -26.15 -29.58
CA ASP A 457 -68.66 -25.07 -30.29
C ASP A 457 -67.68 -24.30 -29.39
N ASN A 458 -68.03 -24.04 -28.12
CA ASN A 458 -67.12 -23.46 -27.13
C ASN A 458 -65.91 -24.37 -26.86
N LEU A 459 -66.12 -25.69 -26.74
CA LEU A 459 -65.02 -26.65 -26.56
C LEU A 459 -64.12 -26.75 -27.81
N ARG A 460 -64.65 -26.47 -29.00
CA ARG A 460 -63.85 -26.37 -30.22
C ARG A 460 -63.02 -25.09 -30.23
N GLU A 461 -63.61 -23.95 -29.88
CA GLU A 461 -62.91 -22.66 -29.79
C GLU A 461 -61.76 -22.72 -28.77
N ILE A 462 -62.00 -23.26 -27.57
CA ILE A 462 -60.97 -23.45 -26.55
C ILE A 462 -59.85 -24.38 -27.03
N ASN A 463 -60.16 -25.43 -27.81
CA ASN A 463 -59.12 -26.28 -28.39
C ASN A 463 -58.32 -25.59 -29.49
N GLU A 464 -58.95 -24.74 -30.30
CA GLU A 464 -58.26 -23.93 -31.31
C GLU A 464 -57.32 -22.92 -30.63
N GLU A 465 -57.77 -22.24 -29.56
CA GLU A 465 -56.92 -21.35 -28.76
C GLU A 465 -55.74 -22.09 -28.10
N LEU A 466 -55.98 -23.27 -27.53
CA LEU A 466 -54.92 -24.12 -26.96
C LEU A 466 -53.90 -24.59 -28.01
N GLU A 467 -54.34 -24.90 -29.24
CA GLU A 467 -53.43 -25.23 -30.33
C GLU A 467 -52.59 -24.04 -30.79
N GLU A 468 -53.17 -22.83 -30.79
CA GLU A 468 -52.45 -21.59 -31.09
C GLU A 468 -51.44 -21.24 -30.01
N GLU A 469 -51.79 -21.36 -28.73
CA GLU A 469 -50.87 -21.18 -27.62
C GLU A 469 -49.74 -22.21 -27.64
N ARG A 470 -50.05 -23.47 -27.95
CA ARG A 470 -49.03 -24.51 -28.11
C ARG A 470 -48.06 -24.17 -29.24
N LYS A 471 -48.56 -23.70 -30.39
CA LYS A 471 -47.69 -23.26 -31.51
C LYS A 471 -46.82 -22.08 -31.11
N ARG A 472 -47.36 -21.12 -30.35
CA ARG A 472 -46.62 -19.97 -29.85
C ARG A 472 -45.51 -20.40 -28.88
N LEU A 473 -45.82 -21.29 -27.94
CA LEU A 473 -44.85 -21.83 -26.99
C LEU A 473 -43.76 -22.68 -27.67
N GLU A 474 -44.11 -23.45 -28.71
CA GLU A 474 -43.13 -24.17 -29.53
C GLU A 474 -42.20 -23.21 -30.29
N ALA A 475 -42.71 -22.07 -30.78
CA ALA A 475 -41.88 -21.04 -31.40
C ALA A 475 -40.95 -20.35 -30.39
N GLU A 476 -41.44 -20.00 -29.20
CA GLU A 476 -40.61 -19.41 -28.13
C GLU A 476 -39.52 -20.38 -27.63
N LEU A 477 -39.78 -21.70 -27.64
CA LEU A 477 -38.75 -22.71 -27.34
C LEU A 477 -37.69 -22.78 -28.42
N PHE A 478 -38.07 -22.63 -29.69
CA PHE A 478 -37.12 -22.62 -30.81
C PHE A 478 -36.21 -21.38 -30.76
N ASP A 479 -36.77 -20.20 -30.49
CA ASP A 479 -35.98 -18.96 -30.32
C ASP A 479 -34.98 -19.06 -29.15
N LYS A 480 -35.37 -19.72 -28.05
CA LYS A 480 -34.45 -20.00 -26.93
C LYS A 480 -33.31 -20.95 -27.30
N GLN A 481 -33.55 -21.86 -28.25
CA GLN A 481 -32.54 -22.77 -28.75
C GLN A 481 -31.52 -22.05 -29.64
N ASP A 482 -31.96 -21.09 -30.47
CA ASP A 482 -31.07 -20.23 -31.24
C ASP A 482 -30.20 -19.34 -30.31
N GLN A 483 -30.77 -18.83 -29.21
CA GLN A 483 -30.00 -18.09 -28.20
C GLN A 483 -28.92 -18.94 -27.50
N LEU A 484 -29.16 -20.25 -27.33
CA LEU A 484 -28.16 -21.17 -26.78
C LEU A 484 -26.99 -21.38 -27.75
N GLU A 485 -27.27 -21.47 -29.06
CA GLU A 485 -26.20 -21.57 -30.07
C GLU A 485 -25.37 -20.28 -30.14
N GLU A 486 -26.01 -19.10 -30.07
CA GLU A 486 -25.29 -17.83 -30.00
C GLU A 486 -24.41 -17.72 -28.75
N PHE A 487 -24.88 -18.23 -27.61
CA PHE A 487 -24.10 -18.28 -26.37
C PHE A 487 -22.87 -19.18 -26.51
N GLU A 488 -22.98 -20.36 -27.15
CA GLU A 488 -21.86 -21.27 -27.40
C GLU A 488 -20.80 -20.63 -28.33
N VAL A 489 -21.23 -19.85 -29.32
CA VAL A 489 -20.32 -19.07 -30.19
C VAL A 489 -19.61 -17.98 -29.40
N LEU A 490 -20.32 -17.30 -28.48
CA LEU A 490 -19.74 -16.26 -27.64
C LEU A 490 -18.72 -16.84 -26.65
N GLU A 491 -19.01 -18.00 -26.06
CA GLU A 491 -18.10 -18.73 -25.17
C GLU A 491 -16.79 -19.12 -25.89
N LYS A 492 -16.88 -19.65 -27.12
CA LYS A 492 -15.69 -19.93 -27.94
C LYS A 492 -14.86 -18.67 -28.18
N LYS A 493 -15.50 -17.54 -28.44
CA LYS A 493 -14.82 -16.26 -28.67
C LYS A 493 -14.15 -15.70 -27.42
N VAL A 494 -14.74 -15.91 -26.23
CA VAL A 494 -14.13 -15.57 -24.95
C VAL A 494 -12.88 -16.40 -24.72
N ASN A 495 -12.97 -17.72 -24.92
CA ASN A 495 -11.81 -18.62 -24.79
C ASN A 495 -10.67 -18.25 -25.74
N GLU A 496 -10.96 -17.87 -27.00
CA GLU A 496 -9.95 -17.36 -27.94
C GLU A 496 -9.31 -16.04 -27.50
N LEU A 497 -10.06 -15.17 -26.82
CA LEU A 497 -9.52 -13.91 -26.29
C LEU A 497 -8.64 -14.15 -25.07
N ASP A 498 -9.01 -15.07 -24.19
CA ASP A 498 -8.22 -15.45 -23.02
C ASP A 498 -6.88 -16.07 -23.44
N GLU A 499 -6.86 -16.95 -24.45
CA GLU A 499 -5.61 -17.52 -24.99
C GLU A 499 -4.71 -16.42 -25.58
N LYS A 500 -5.28 -15.41 -26.25
CA LYS A 500 -4.52 -14.26 -26.75
C LYS A 500 -3.96 -13.40 -25.62
N ILE A 501 -4.71 -13.21 -24.54
CA ILE A 501 -4.24 -12.47 -23.36
C ILE A 501 -3.08 -13.22 -22.72
N GLU A 502 -3.16 -14.54 -22.57
CA GLU A 502 -2.08 -15.37 -22.02
C GLU A 502 -0.80 -15.27 -22.88
N ILE A 503 -0.93 -15.35 -24.21
CA ILE A 503 0.21 -15.17 -25.13
C ILE A 503 0.83 -13.78 -24.99
N VAL A 504 0.02 -12.73 -24.89
CA VAL A 504 0.52 -11.35 -24.72
C VAL A 504 1.21 -11.16 -23.37
N GLN A 505 0.65 -11.70 -22.28
CA GLN A 505 1.27 -11.67 -20.96
C GLN A 505 2.62 -12.37 -20.97
N LYS A 506 2.71 -13.56 -21.58
CA LYS A 506 3.97 -14.29 -21.73
C LYS A 506 4.99 -13.50 -22.54
N ASN A 507 4.59 -12.89 -23.66
CA ASN A 507 5.47 -12.05 -24.46
C ASN A 507 5.94 -10.80 -23.70
N TYR A 508 5.10 -10.23 -22.83
CA TYR A 508 5.45 -9.09 -22.01
C TYR A 508 6.47 -9.47 -20.93
N VAL A 509 6.31 -10.62 -20.27
CA VAL A 509 7.28 -11.16 -19.33
C VAL A 509 8.61 -11.46 -20.01
N ASP A 510 8.61 -12.13 -21.16
CA ASP A 510 9.82 -12.40 -21.96
C ASP A 510 10.53 -11.09 -22.36
N MET A 511 9.77 -10.05 -22.65
CA MET A 511 10.31 -8.72 -22.97
C MET A 511 10.95 -8.09 -21.73
N GLU A 512 10.27 -8.08 -20.58
CA GLU A 512 10.83 -7.60 -19.32
C GLU A 512 12.11 -8.35 -18.92
N GLU A 513 12.13 -9.68 -19.04
CA GLU A 513 13.32 -10.50 -18.80
C GLU A 513 14.49 -10.12 -19.71
N ARG A 514 14.22 -9.89 -21.01
CA ARG A 514 15.24 -9.42 -21.96
C ARG A 514 15.74 -8.02 -21.64
N TYR A 515 14.86 -7.12 -21.22
CA TYR A 515 15.28 -5.77 -20.81
C TYR A 515 16.11 -5.80 -19.53
N LEU A 516 15.74 -6.61 -18.55
CA LEU A 516 16.50 -6.79 -17.32
C LEU A 516 17.87 -7.44 -17.61
N ALA A 517 17.92 -8.47 -18.47
CA ALA A 517 19.17 -9.09 -18.89
C ALA A 517 20.10 -8.10 -19.60
N ALA A 518 19.56 -7.29 -20.51
CA ALA A 518 20.33 -6.25 -21.20
C ALA A 518 20.81 -5.12 -20.26
N LEU A 519 20.03 -4.82 -19.20
CA LEU A 519 20.43 -3.85 -18.19
C LEU A 519 21.61 -4.38 -17.35
N ILE A 520 21.54 -5.65 -16.94
CA ILE A 520 22.60 -6.33 -16.18
C ILE A 520 23.88 -6.43 -17.03
N GLU A 521 23.78 -6.85 -18.29
CA GLU A 521 24.94 -6.97 -19.19
C GLU A 521 25.63 -5.61 -19.45
N LYS A 522 24.87 -4.51 -19.39
CA LYS A 522 25.42 -3.15 -19.49
C LYS A 522 26.10 -2.70 -18.21
N GLU A 523 25.64 -3.14 -17.04
CA GLU A 523 26.31 -2.91 -15.76
C GLU A 523 27.59 -3.73 -15.61
N ASP A 524 27.65 -4.94 -16.16
CA ASP A 524 28.84 -5.81 -16.09
C ASP A 524 29.97 -5.40 -17.07
N ASN A 525 29.64 -4.67 -18.14
CA ASN A 525 30.59 -4.19 -19.16
C ASN A 525 31.09 -2.75 -18.93
N ALA A 526 30.72 -2.11 -17.82
CA ALA A 526 31.17 -0.78 -17.40
C ALA A 526 32.11 -0.88 -16.20
#